data_AF-A0A7J4EUE3-F1
#
_entry.id   AF-A0A7J4EUE3-F1
#
_cell.length_a   1.000
_cell.length_b   1.000
_cell.length_c   1.000
_cell.angle_alpha   90.00
_cell.angle_beta   90.00
_cell.angle_gamma   90.00
#
_symmetry.space_group_name_H-M   'P 1'
#
loop_
_entity.id
_entity.type
_entity.pdbx_description
1 polymer ?
#
loop_
_entity_poly.entity_id
_entity_poly.type
_entity_poly.pdbx_seq_one_letter_code
_entity_poly.pdbx_strand_id
1 'polypeptide(L)'
;MPAALDPDLKKYAYKYPHLRDHLVHFKKITGKYPEYREELTKEDKKKRPNVLYHIEDMLFAHVWGELAQETKYIVIEPTLNEDEFSKYHIVRELVLEKSIEEKSPESDEEFTDIIEDILSKTVTIKKHPREQNQSRFAKIFNFTGKIEVTEETYNKLRYRLNRDIVGLGPLEPMIRDKYFEDIHVINREITYGVHRIFNMVRTNV
;
A
#
# COMPACT_ATOMS: atom_id res chain seq x y z
N MET A 1 12.54 2.48 18.68
CA MET A 1 13.17 2.07 17.40
C MET A 1 14.69 2.07 17.58
N PRO A 2 15.42 1.10 17.02
CA PRO A 2 16.86 0.95 17.24
C PRO A 2 17.68 2.08 16.60
N ALA A 3 18.83 2.38 17.18
CA ALA A 3 19.73 3.46 16.78
C ALA A 3 20.44 3.26 15.43
N ALA A 4 20.36 2.07 14.84
CA ALA A 4 21.05 1.71 13.59
C ALA A 4 20.16 1.79 12.33
N LEU A 5 18.95 2.36 12.42
CA LEU A 5 18.12 2.60 11.26
C LEU A 5 18.53 3.91 10.59
N ASP A 6 18.57 3.91 9.27
CA ASP A 6 18.76 5.13 8.48
C ASP A 6 17.76 6.24 8.94
N PRO A 7 18.19 7.51 9.10
CA PRO A 7 17.34 8.58 9.60
C PRO A 7 16.08 8.81 8.77
N ASP A 8 16.16 8.72 7.44
CA ASP A 8 15.03 8.96 6.55
C ASP A 8 14.09 7.76 6.53
N LEU A 9 14.65 6.54 6.54
CA LEU A 9 13.85 5.33 6.74
C LEU A 9 13.09 5.38 8.08
N LYS A 10 13.69 5.94 9.13
CA LYS A 10 13.05 6.11 10.44
C LYS A 10 11.92 7.13 10.40
N LYS A 11 12.07 8.24 9.66
CA LYS A 11 10.98 9.21 9.44
C LYS A 11 9.82 8.56 8.68
N TYR A 12 10.11 7.80 7.62
CA TYR A 12 9.09 7.07 6.88
C TYR A 12 8.37 6.05 7.75
N ALA A 13 9.09 5.25 8.54
CA ALA A 13 8.49 4.28 9.44
C ALA A 13 7.64 4.94 10.56
N TYR A 14 7.94 6.19 10.94
CA TYR A 14 7.07 6.93 11.85
C TYR A 14 5.77 7.37 11.16
N LYS A 15 5.86 7.83 9.91
CA LYS A 15 4.73 8.30 9.11
C LYS A 15 3.82 7.17 8.60
N TYR A 16 4.40 6.02 8.27
CA TYR A 16 3.73 4.92 7.55
C TYR A 16 3.76 3.62 8.37
N PRO A 17 2.64 3.28 9.04
CA PRO A 17 2.56 2.11 9.92
C PRO A 17 2.90 0.78 9.24
N HIS A 18 2.46 0.56 8.00
CA HIS A 18 2.73 -0.68 7.26
C HIS A 18 4.22 -0.88 6.98
N LEU A 19 4.96 0.20 6.69
CA LEU A 19 6.42 0.14 6.56
C LEU A 19 7.09 -0.23 7.88
N ARG A 20 6.67 0.39 8.98
CA ARG A 20 7.19 0.06 10.32
C ARG A 20 6.96 -1.40 10.65
N ASP A 21 5.73 -1.88 10.42
CA ASP A 21 5.33 -3.23 10.77
C ASP A 21 6.12 -4.25 9.93
N HIS A 22 6.32 -3.97 8.63
CA HIS A 22 7.23 -4.74 7.77
C HIS A 22 8.66 -4.77 8.31
N LEU A 23 9.25 -3.62 8.67
CA LEU A 23 10.62 -3.55 9.20
C LEU A 23 10.79 -4.35 10.49
N VAL A 24 9.82 -4.23 11.42
CA VAL A 24 9.83 -4.98 12.69
C VAL A 24 9.72 -6.48 12.43
N HIS A 25 8.79 -6.90 11.58
CA HIS A 25 8.57 -8.30 11.24
C HIS A 25 9.78 -8.89 10.51
N PHE A 26 10.31 -8.18 9.51
CA PHE A 26 11.46 -8.61 8.73
C PHE A 26 12.68 -8.79 9.62
N LYS A 27 12.99 -7.83 10.51
CA LYS A 27 14.09 -7.98 11.47
C LYS A 27 13.89 -9.18 12.40
N LYS A 28 12.67 -9.43 12.86
CA LYS A 28 12.37 -10.58 13.72
C LYS A 28 12.72 -11.91 13.03
N ILE A 29 12.53 -11.99 11.72
CA ILE A 29 12.80 -13.19 10.92
C ILE A 29 14.28 -13.30 10.53
N THR A 30 14.88 -12.22 10.01
CA THR A 30 16.21 -12.27 9.38
C THR A 30 17.34 -11.76 10.27
N GLY A 31 17.00 -11.14 11.41
CA GLY A 31 17.95 -10.51 12.33
C GLY A 31 18.50 -9.16 11.85
N LYS A 32 18.14 -8.71 10.64
CA LYS A 32 18.72 -7.51 10.00
C LYS A 32 17.62 -6.56 9.51
N TYR A 33 17.93 -5.28 9.44
CA TYR A 33 17.14 -4.32 8.67
C TYR A 33 17.68 -4.22 7.25
N PRO A 34 16.84 -3.83 6.28
CA PRO A 34 17.31 -3.44 4.96
C PRO A 34 18.15 -2.17 5.02
N GLU A 35 19.06 -2.07 4.06
CA GLU A 35 19.78 -0.83 3.77
C GLU A 35 18.85 0.09 2.97
N TYR A 36 18.61 1.31 3.46
CA TYR A 36 17.77 2.27 2.74
C TYR A 36 18.54 2.88 1.57
N ARG A 37 17.85 3.05 0.44
CA ARG A 37 18.37 3.72 -0.75
C ARG A 37 17.36 4.75 -1.22
N GLU A 38 17.80 5.99 -1.40
CA GLU A 38 17.01 6.99 -2.13
C GLU A 38 16.97 6.66 -3.63
N GLU A 39 18.10 6.23 -4.17
CA GLU A 39 18.24 5.79 -5.55
C GLU A 39 19.03 4.49 -5.62
N LEU A 40 18.63 3.61 -6.53
CA LEU A 40 19.33 2.34 -6.76
C LEU A 40 20.45 2.51 -7.78
N THR A 41 21.54 1.80 -7.53
CA THR A 41 22.68 1.70 -8.43
C THR A 41 22.94 0.24 -8.80
N LYS A 42 23.76 0.02 -9.82
CA LYS A 42 24.19 -1.35 -10.18
C LYS A 42 24.96 -2.05 -9.04
N GLU A 43 25.54 -1.31 -8.10
CA GLU A 43 26.29 -1.85 -6.95
C GLU A 43 25.38 -2.50 -5.90
N ASP A 44 24.08 -2.14 -5.90
CA ASP A 44 23.10 -2.74 -5.00
C ASP A 44 22.79 -4.20 -5.38
N LYS A 45 23.11 -4.59 -6.63
CA LYS A 45 23.02 -5.98 -7.11
C LYS A 45 24.12 -6.85 -6.52
N LYS A 46 23.95 -7.19 -5.25
CA LYS A 46 24.82 -8.11 -4.49
C LYS A 46 24.28 -9.54 -4.59
N LYS A 47 25.08 -10.54 -4.19
CA LYS A 47 24.61 -11.95 -4.10
C LYS A 47 23.49 -12.15 -3.06
N ARG A 48 23.42 -11.27 -2.08
CA ARG A 48 22.43 -11.26 -0.99
C ARG A 48 21.92 -9.82 -0.81
N PRO A 49 21.12 -9.30 -1.76
CA PRO A 49 20.58 -7.96 -1.64
C PRO A 49 19.64 -7.91 -0.43
N ASN A 50 19.59 -6.76 0.22
CA ASN A 50 18.72 -6.46 1.35
C ASN A 50 18.54 -4.94 1.37
N VAL A 51 17.85 -4.45 0.35
CA VAL A 51 17.77 -3.03 -0.01
C VAL A 51 16.31 -2.60 -0.05
N LEU A 52 15.99 -1.51 0.62
CA LEU A 52 14.65 -0.92 0.63
C LEU A 52 14.71 0.50 0.10
N TYR A 53 13.78 0.86 -0.77
CA TYR A 53 13.65 2.20 -1.31
C TYR A 53 12.19 2.63 -1.38
N HIS A 54 11.98 3.94 -1.42
CA HIS A 54 10.67 4.55 -1.60
C HIS A 54 10.32 4.56 -3.08
N ILE A 55 9.09 4.14 -3.43
CA ILE A 55 8.58 4.19 -4.80
C ILE A 55 7.92 5.56 -5.00
N GLU A 56 6.79 5.76 -4.33
CA GLU A 56 5.97 6.97 -4.36
C GLU A 56 5.02 6.97 -3.16
N ASP A 57 4.57 8.13 -2.69
CA ASP A 57 3.58 8.28 -1.62
C ASP A 57 3.82 7.39 -0.40
N MET A 58 3.01 6.33 -0.26
CA MET A 58 3.03 5.35 0.82
C MET A 58 3.55 3.98 0.37
N LEU A 59 4.16 3.89 -0.82
CA LEU A 59 4.65 2.65 -1.43
C LEU A 59 6.17 2.54 -1.29
N PHE A 60 6.60 1.36 -0.85
CA PHE A 60 8.02 1.03 -0.75
C PHE A 60 8.26 -0.33 -1.40
N ALA A 61 9.46 -0.50 -1.95
CA ALA A 61 9.95 -1.78 -2.41
C ALA A 61 11.05 -2.26 -1.47
N HIS A 62 11.03 -3.54 -1.15
CA HIS A 62 12.14 -4.20 -0.47
C HIS A 62 12.62 -5.38 -1.30
N VAL A 63 13.84 -5.26 -1.80
CA VAL A 63 14.51 -6.31 -2.55
C VAL A 63 15.41 -7.10 -1.61
N TRP A 64 15.10 -8.38 -1.47
CA TRP A 64 15.78 -9.29 -0.57
C TRP A 64 16.14 -10.60 -1.27
N GLY A 65 17.38 -11.04 -1.13
CA GLY A 65 17.84 -12.30 -1.68
C GLY A 65 18.81 -13.03 -0.76
N GLU A 66 18.86 -14.35 -0.93
CA GLU A 66 19.69 -15.27 -0.15
C GLU A 66 20.33 -16.29 -1.11
N LEU A 67 21.44 -16.92 -0.70
CA LEU A 67 22.09 -17.93 -1.56
C LEU A 67 21.12 -19.08 -1.86
N ALA A 68 21.10 -19.50 -3.12
CA ALA A 68 20.24 -20.57 -3.64
C ALA A 68 18.71 -20.30 -3.56
N GLN A 69 18.29 -19.08 -3.23
CA GLN A 69 16.90 -18.66 -3.33
C GLN A 69 16.74 -17.61 -4.43
N GLU A 70 15.55 -17.54 -5.01
CA GLU A 70 15.19 -16.46 -5.91
C GLU A 70 15.23 -15.13 -5.16
N THR A 71 15.67 -14.07 -5.85
CA THR A 71 15.60 -12.72 -5.30
C THR A 71 14.14 -12.31 -5.23
N LYS A 72 13.70 -11.86 -4.06
CA LYS A 72 12.34 -11.41 -3.81
C LYS A 72 12.24 -9.91 -3.94
N TYR A 73 11.20 -9.46 -4.62
CA TYR A 73 10.76 -8.07 -4.64
C TYR A 73 9.47 -7.98 -3.81
N ILE A 74 9.55 -7.30 -2.68
CA ILE A 74 8.44 -7.21 -1.73
C ILE A 74 7.86 -5.81 -1.84
N VAL A 75 6.64 -5.71 -2.37
CA VAL A 75 5.82 -4.50 -2.27
C VAL A 75 5.38 -4.34 -0.82
N ILE A 76 5.67 -3.16 -0.27
CA ILE A 76 5.25 -2.74 1.06
C ILE A 76 4.25 -1.61 0.88
N GLU A 77 2.98 -1.96 1.01
CA GLU A 77 1.85 -1.05 0.87
C GLU A 77 0.90 -1.19 2.07
N PRO A 78 0.00 -0.22 2.31
CA PRO A 78 -0.97 -0.35 3.38
C PRO A 78 -1.94 -1.51 3.15
N THR A 79 -2.14 -2.31 4.18
CA THR A 79 -3.17 -3.35 4.23
C THR A 79 -4.35 -2.89 5.07
N LEU A 80 -5.52 -3.47 4.78
CA LEU A 80 -6.75 -3.23 5.54
C LEU A 80 -6.95 -4.37 6.54
N ASN A 81 -7.22 -4.02 7.81
CA ASN A 81 -7.74 -4.99 8.76
C ASN A 81 -9.24 -5.30 8.51
N GLU A 82 -9.84 -6.23 9.25
CA GLU A 82 -11.24 -6.66 9.04
C GLU A 82 -12.26 -5.50 9.11
N ASP A 83 -12.08 -4.56 10.04
CA ASP A 83 -12.97 -3.39 10.19
C ASP A 83 -12.77 -2.40 9.02
N GLU A 84 -11.51 -2.13 8.67
CA GLU A 84 -11.18 -1.27 7.52
C GLU A 84 -11.66 -1.86 6.20
N PHE A 85 -11.60 -3.20 6.05
CA PHE A 85 -12.05 -3.91 4.88
C PHE A 85 -13.58 -3.87 4.74
N SER A 86 -14.31 -4.00 5.84
CA SER A 86 -15.76 -3.84 5.86
C SER A 86 -16.18 -2.44 5.41
N LYS A 87 -15.46 -1.41 5.87
CA LYS A 87 -15.69 -0.01 5.47
C LYS A 87 -15.32 0.22 4.00
N TYR A 88 -14.21 -0.35 3.53
CA TYR A 88 -13.81 -0.31 2.14
C TYR A 88 -14.89 -0.85 1.22
N HIS A 89 -15.48 -2.00 1.55
CA HIS A 89 -16.58 -2.56 0.78
C HIS A 89 -17.77 -1.62 0.67
N ILE A 90 -18.22 -1.04 1.78
CA ILE A 90 -19.35 -0.10 1.77
C ILE A 90 -19.03 1.10 0.87
N VAL A 91 -17.85 1.71 1.02
CA VAL A 91 -17.48 2.88 0.21
C VAL A 91 -17.32 2.51 -1.26
N ARG A 92 -16.71 1.35 -1.57
CA ARG A 92 -16.54 0.86 -2.94
C ARG A 92 -17.89 0.67 -3.64
N GLU A 93 -18.87 0.04 -2.98
CA GLU A 93 -20.21 -0.11 -3.57
C GLU A 93 -20.85 1.26 -3.82
N LEU A 94 -20.74 2.21 -2.90
CA LEU A 94 -21.25 3.58 -3.10
C LEU A 94 -20.55 4.31 -4.26
N VAL A 95 -19.25 4.07 -4.47
CA VAL A 95 -18.51 4.58 -5.64
C VAL A 95 -19.06 4.00 -6.93
N LEU A 96 -19.27 2.69 -6.98
CA LEU A 96 -19.78 2.00 -8.16
C LEU A 96 -21.23 2.39 -8.46
N GLU A 97 -22.11 2.48 -7.46
CA GLU A 97 -23.50 2.91 -7.65
C GLU A 97 -23.59 4.31 -8.24
N LYS A 98 -22.83 5.27 -7.71
CA LYS A 98 -22.84 6.65 -8.21
C LYS A 98 -22.19 6.80 -9.58
N SER A 99 -21.20 5.96 -9.90
CA SER A 99 -20.59 5.97 -11.24
C SER A 99 -21.57 5.64 -12.37
N ILE A 100 -22.73 5.05 -12.05
CA ILE A 100 -23.82 4.78 -13.00
C ILE A 100 -24.67 6.03 -13.25
N GLU A 101 -24.86 6.87 -12.22
CA GLU A 101 -25.71 8.07 -12.27
C GLU A 101 -25.00 9.29 -12.85
N GLU A 102 -23.68 9.37 -12.65
CA GLU A 102 -22.83 10.42 -13.19
C GLU A 102 -22.50 10.17 -14.68
N LYS A 103 -22.01 11.22 -15.36
CA LYS A 103 -21.41 11.01 -16.69
C LYS A 103 -20.24 10.04 -16.55
N SER A 104 -20.17 9.05 -17.44
CA SER A 104 -19.05 8.13 -17.46
C SER A 104 -17.75 8.92 -17.57
N PRO A 105 -16.80 8.74 -16.64
CA PRO A 105 -15.53 9.44 -16.68
C PRO A 105 -14.78 9.10 -17.97
N GLU A 106 -14.20 10.11 -18.60
CA GLU A 106 -13.44 9.98 -19.85
C GLU A 106 -11.93 9.82 -19.58
N SER A 107 -11.47 10.03 -18.35
CA SER A 107 -10.07 9.84 -17.94
C SER A 107 -9.92 9.30 -16.51
N ASP A 108 -8.72 8.81 -16.20
CA ASP A 108 -8.35 8.33 -14.87
C ASP A 108 -8.46 9.45 -13.83
N GLU A 109 -8.12 10.69 -14.19
CA GLU A 109 -8.24 11.86 -13.31
C GLU A 109 -9.70 12.15 -12.95
N GLU A 110 -10.61 12.09 -13.92
CA GLU A 110 -12.04 12.27 -13.64
C GLU A 110 -12.56 11.16 -12.71
N PHE A 111 -12.07 9.93 -12.88
CA PHE A 111 -12.43 8.82 -12.01
C PHE A 111 -11.89 9.03 -10.58
N THR A 112 -10.66 9.51 -10.44
CA THR A 112 -10.09 9.88 -9.15
C THR A 112 -10.91 10.98 -8.47
N ASP A 113 -11.32 12.02 -9.20
CA ASP A 113 -12.15 13.10 -8.65
C ASP A 113 -13.51 12.60 -8.15
N ILE A 114 -14.14 11.67 -8.87
CA ILE A 114 -15.38 11.00 -8.43
C ILE A 114 -15.14 10.24 -7.11
N ILE A 115 -14.04 9.49 -7.00
CA ILE A 115 -13.69 8.76 -5.78
C ILE A 115 -13.51 9.73 -4.60
N GLU A 116 -12.79 10.84 -4.80
CA GLU A 116 -12.57 11.85 -3.75
C GLU A 116 -13.88 12.50 -3.29
N ASP A 117 -14.76 12.88 -4.22
CA ASP A 117 -16.06 13.45 -3.91
C ASP A 117 -16.89 12.48 -3.05
N ILE A 118 -16.94 11.20 -3.44
CA ILE A 118 -17.71 10.20 -2.72
C ILE A 118 -17.10 9.93 -1.35
N LEU A 119 -15.78 9.82 -1.24
CA LEU A 119 -15.10 9.69 0.05
C LEU A 119 -15.42 10.85 0.98
N SER A 120 -15.41 12.09 0.49
CA SER A 120 -15.72 13.28 1.30
C SER A 120 -17.18 13.32 1.78
N LYS A 121 -18.11 12.80 0.96
CA LYS A 121 -19.54 12.72 1.27
C LYS A 121 -19.88 11.57 2.20
N THR A 122 -19.16 10.45 2.12
CA THR A 122 -19.50 9.20 2.83
C THR A 122 -18.67 8.98 4.09
N VAL A 123 -17.45 9.53 4.16
CA VAL A 123 -16.51 9.28 5.24
C VAL A 123 -16.22 10.56 6.04
N THR A 124 -16.07 10.43 7.36
CA THR A 124 -15.70 11.53 8.27
C THR A 124 -14.50 11.13 9.11
N ILE A 125 -13.48 12.00 9.16
CA ILE A 125 -12.26 11.76 9.94
C ILE A 125 -12.50 12.14 11.40
N LYS A 126 -12.28 11.19 12.33
CA LYS A 126 -12.28 11.44 13.77
C LYS A 126 -11.03 12.21 14.17
N LYS A 127 -11.19 13.42 14.71
CA LYS A 127 -10.06 14.22 15.24
C LYS A 127 -9.51 13.71 16.58
N HIS A 128 -10.23 12.84 17.29
CA HIS A 128 -9.79 12.24 18.56
C HIS A 128 -10.22 10.77 18.70
N PRO A 129 -9.31 9.83 18.98
CA PRO A 129 -9.68 8.47 19.33
C PRO A 129 -10.22 8.47 20.77
N ARG A 130 -11.54 8.46 20.94
CA ARG A 130 -12.12 7.99 22.20
C ARG A 130 -12.17 6.47 22.14
N GLU A 131 -11.45 5.82 23.06
CA GLU A 131 -11.64 4.40 23.33
C GLU A 131 -13.11 4.16 23.67
N GLN A 132 -13.83 3.41 22.83
CA GLN A 132 -15.12 2.85 23.20
C GLN A 132 -15.20 1.40 22.72
N ASN A 133 -14.95 0.50 23.68
CA ASN A 133 -15.59 -0.80 23.73
C ASN A 133 -17.10 -0.60 23.64
N GLN A 134 -17.73 -0.89 22.48
CA GLN A 134 -19.13 -1.34 22.37
C GLN A 134 -19.53 -1.62 20.92
N SER A 135 -19.92 -2.88 20.67
CA SER A 135 -20.75 -3.40 19.57
C SER A 135 -20.49 -2.90 18.15
N ARG A 136 -19.76 -3.71 17.36
CA ARG A 136 -19.16 -3.37 16.06
C ARG A 136 -20.13 -3.20 14.88
N PHE A 137 -21.40 -3.58 14.98
CA PHE A 137 -22.29 -3.62 13.81
C PHE A 137 -23.42 -2.58 13.82
N ALA A 138 -23.77 -2.00 14.97
CA ALA A 138 -24.97 -1.16 15.09
C ALA A 138 -24.73 0.36 14.94
N LYS A 139 -23.49 0.80 14.70
CA LYS A 139 -23.13 2.23 14.64
C LYS A 139 -22.23 2.59 13.44
N ILE A 140 -22.34 1.87 12.33
CA ILE A 140 -21.59 2.20 11.10
C ILE A 140 -22.02 3.57 10.55
N PHE A 141 -23.25 3.97 10.82
CA PHE A 141 -23.81 5.25 10.42
C PHE A 141 -24.05 6.14 11.65
N ASN A 142 -23.40 7.30 11.67
CA ASN A 142 -23.78 8.38 12.59
C ASN A 142 -25.17 8.92 12.25
N PHE A 143 -25.71 9.80 13.10
CA PHE A 143 -26.93 10.59 12.85
C PHE A 143 -26.91 11.35 11.49
N THR A 144 -25.75 11.50 10.86
CA THR A 144 -25.54 12.14 9.56
C THR A 144 -25.45 11.18 8.38
N GLY A 145 -25.49 9.86 8.58
CA GLY A 145 -25.34 8.88 7.52
C GLY A 145 -23.89 8.72 7.00
N LYS A 146 -22.88 9.19 7.74
CA LYS A 146 -21.45 9.03 7.36
C LYS A 146 -20.72 7.98 8.20
N ILE A 147 -19.73 7.31 7.58
CA ILE A 147 -18.82 6.35 8.18
C ILE A 147 -17.69 7.12 8.87
N GLU A 148 -17.49 6.88 10.16
CA GLU A 148 -16.38 7.51 10.89
C GLU A 148 -15.10 6.66 10.85
N VAL A 149 -13.97 7.27 10.52
CA VAL A 149 -12.67 6.61 10.42
C VAL A 149 -11.55 7.47 11.01
N THR A 150 -10.40 6.87 11.29
CA THR A 150 -9.17 7.62 11.60
C THR A 150 -8.58 8.21 10.32
N GLU A 151 -7.69 9.18 10.43
CA GLU A 151 -6.96 9.73 9.27
C GLU A 151 -6.15 8.65 8.54
N GLU A 152 -5.53 7.72 9.29
CA GLU A 152 -4.85 6.57 8.72
C GLU A 152 -5.79 5.71 7.88
N THR A 153 -6.94 5.31 8.43
CA THR A 153 -7.92 4.51 7.70
C THR A 153 -8.45 5.26 6.49
N TYR A 154 -8.72 6.56 6.59
CA TYR A 154 -9.14 7.38 5.44
C TYR A 154 -8.11 7.31 4.29
N ASN A 155 -6.84 7.52 4.59
CA ASN A 155 -5.76 7.46 3.60
C ASN A 155 -5.60 6.05 3.00
N LYS A 156 -5.76 4.99 3.80
CA LYS A 156 -5.78 3.62 3.29
C LYS A 156 -6.94 3.37 2.34
N LEU A 157 -8.15 3.79 2.71
CA LEU A 157 -9.34 3.65 1.85
C LEU A 157 -9.14 4.40 0.53
N ARG A 158 -8.69 5.65 0.60
CA ARG A 158 -8.37 6.49 -0.56
C ARG A 158 -7.37 5.82 -1.50
N TYR A 159 -6.27 5.33 -0.95
CA TYR A 159 -5.26 4.60 -1.72
C TYR A 159 -5.84 3.33 -2.35
N ARG A 160 -6.52 2.48 -1.58
CA ARG A 160 -7.08 1.21 -2.04
C ARG A 160 -8.17 1.39 -3.10
N LEU A 161 -9.01 2.42 -2.99
CA LEU A 161 -10.05 2.70 -3.98
C LEU A 161 -9.45 3.13 -5.31
N ASN A 162 -8.53 4.12 -5.30
CA ASN A 162 -7.85 4.54 -6.53
C ASN A 162 -7.07 3.38 -7.16
N ARG A 163 -6.32 2.63 -6.35
CA ARG A 163 -5.54 1.46 -6.81
C ARG A 163 -6.40 0.37 -7.44
N ASP A 164 -7.53 0.03 -6.83
CA ASP A 164 -8.35 -1.13 -7.21
C ASP A 164 -9.44 -0.80 -8.25
N ILE A 165 -9.83 0.47 -8.39
CA ILE A 165 -10.88 0.90 -9.33
C ILE A 165 -10.29 1.57 -10.58
N VAL A 166 -9.30 2.45 -10.40
CA VAL A 166 -8.69 3.24 -11.50
C VAL A 166 -7.40 2.57 -11.97
N GLY A 167 -6.53 2.20 -11.02
CA GLY A 167 -5.26 1.55 -11.30
C GLY A 167 -5.36 0.07 -11.68
N LEU A 168 -4.20 -0.59 -11.78
CA LEU A 168 -4.10 -2.01 -12.13
C LEU A 168 -4.18 -2.94 -10.90
N GLY A 169 -4.90 -2.52 -9.86
CA GLY A 169 -5.14 -3.31 -8.65
C GLY A 169 -3.83 -3.72 -7.96
N PRO A 170 -3.63 -5.01 -7.63
CA PRO A 170 -2.40 -5.47 -6.99
C PRO A 170 -1.12 -5.19 -7.77
N LEU A 171 -1.18 -5.03 -9.10
CA LEU A 171 -0.01 -4.78 -9.94
C LEU A 171 0.45 -3.31 -9.91
N GLU A 172 -0.44 -2.40 -9.50
CA GLU A 172 -0.22 -0.95 -9.49
C GLU A 172 1.11 -0.52 -8.83
N PRO A 173 1.55 -1.10 -7.69
CA PRO A 173 2.80 -0.68 -7.06
C PRO A 173 4.05 -0.99 -7.91
N MET A 174 3.99 -2.03 -8.75
CA MET A 174 5.09 -2.34 -9.68
C MET A 174 5.07 -1.40 -10.88
N ILE A 175 3.88 -1.03 -11.37
CA ILE A 175 3.74 -0.06 -12.47
C ILE A 175 4.29 1.32 -12.09
N ARG A 176 4.07 1.74 -10.83
CA ARG A 176 4.58 3.03 -10.32
C ARG A 176 6.08 3.03 -10.03
N ASP A 177 6.71 1.86 -9.94
CA ASP A 177 8.14 1.78 -9.69
C ASP A 177 8.94 1.99 -10.97
N LYS A 178 9.66 3.12 -11.04
CA LYS A 178 10.54 3.50 -12.16
C LYS A 178 11.65 2.48 -12.50
N TYR A 179 11.94 1.55 -11.58
CA TYR A 179 12.92 0.49 -11.78
C TYR A 179 12.31 -0.83 -12.25
N PHE A 180 10.99 -0.97 -12.23
CA PHE A 180 10.28 -2.14 -12.74
C PHE A 180 10.07 -2.00 -14.25
N GLU A 181 10.46 -3.02 -15.01
CA GLU A 181 10.44 -2.97 -16.48
C GLU A 181 9.32 -3.85 -17.03
N ASP A 182 9.27 -5.13 -16.62
CA ASP A 182 8.25 -6.08 -17.08
C ASP A 182 7.59 -6.80 -15.91
N ILE A 183 6.31 -7.14 -16.05
CA ILE A 183 5.54 -7.96 -15.12
C ILE A 183 5.16 -9.28 -15.81
N HIS A 184 5.47 -10.40 -15.18
CA HIS A 184 5.14 -11.75 -15.64
C HIS A 184 4.22 -12.46 -14.64
N VAL A 185 2.91 -12.45 -14.92
CA VAL A 185 1.93 -13.20 -14.14
C VAL A 185 1.86 -14.63 -14.69
N ILE A 186 2.37 -15.60 -13.93
CA ILE A 186 2.33 -17.02 -14.32
C ILE A 186 0.97 -17.62 -13.96
N ASN A 187 0.49 -17.32 -12.76
CA ASN A 187 -0.83 -17.70 -12.27
C ASN A 187 -1.22 -16.78 -11.10
N ARG A 188 -2.37 -17.05 -10.47
CA ARG A 188 -2.90 -16.26 -9.35
C ARG A 188 -1.97 -16.14 -8.13
N GLU A 189 -1.01 -17.05 -7.95
CA GLU A 189 -0.12 -17.10 -6.78
C GLU A 189 1.34 -16.75 -7.11
N ILE A 190 1.67 -16.65 -8.40
CA ILE A 190 3.04 -16.54 -8.88
C ILE A 190 3.13 -15.41 -9.88
N THR A 191 3.66 -14.29 -9.39
CA THR A 191 4.01 -13.12 -10.19
C THR A 191 5.51 -12.87 -10.09
N TYR A 192 6.17 -12.80 -11.24
CA TYR A 192 7.56 -12.37 -11.37
C TYR A 192 7.61 -11.00 -12.03
N GLY A 193 8.76 -10.34 -11.96
CA GLY A 193 9.04 -9.18 -12.77
C GLY A 193 10.50 -9.04 -13.14
N VAL A 194 10.75 -8.22 -14.15
CA VAL A 194 12.09 -7.81 -14.55
C VAL A 194 12.34 -6.44 -13.93
N HIS A 195 13.24 -6.42 -12.95
CA HIS A 195 13.68 -5.19 -12.31
C HIS A 195 15.02 -4.74 -12.93
N ARG A 196 15.15 -3.47 -13.32
CA ARG A 196 16.31 -2.90 -14.01
C ARG A 196 17.68 -3.25 -13.39
N ILE A 197 17.76 -3.20 -12.06
CA ILE A 197 18.97 -3.52 -11.29
C ILE A 197 19.07 -5.02 -10.95
N PHE A 198 18.01 -5.60 -10.41
CA PHE A 198 18.04 -6.95 -9.83
C PHE A 198 17.70 -8.08 -10.82
N ASN A 199 17.37 -7.75 -12.07
CA ASN A 199 16.86 -8.65 -13.10
C ASN A 199 15.56 -9.36 -12.64
N MET A 200 15.40 -10.64 -12.98
CA MET A 200 14.22 -11.43 -12.62
C MET A 200 14.07 -11.55 -11.10
N VAL A 201 12.94 -11.08 -10.60
CA VAL A 201 12.59 -11.11 -9.17
C VAL A 201 11.22 -11.76 -8.98
N ARG A 202 11.07 -12.57 -7.92
CA ARG A 202 9.77 -13.11 -7.51
C ARG A 202 9.07 -12.11 -6.61
N THR A 203 7.81 -11.83 -6.85
CA THR A 203 7.07 -10.81 -6.11
C THR A 203 6.17 -11.42 -5.02
N ASN A 204 5.66 -10.58 -4.11
CA ASN A 204 4.62 -10.95 -3.13
C ASN A 204 3.20 -10.58 -3.59
N VAL A 205 3.04 -10.18 -4.86
CA VAL A 205 1.80 -9.71 -5.47
C VAL A 205 1.06 -10.85 -6.16
#